data_AF-A0A2V8EHY7-F1
#
_entry.id   AF-A0A2V8EHY7-F1
#
_cell.length_a   1.000
_cell.length_b   1.000
_cell.length_c   1.000
_cell.angle_alpha   90.00
_cell.angle_beta   90.00
_cell.angle_gamma   90.00
#
_symmetry.space_group_name_H-M   'P 1'
#
loop_
_entity.id
_entity.type
_entity.pdbx_description
1 polymer ?
#
loop_
_entity_poly.entity_id
_entity_poly.type
_entity_poly.pdbx_seq_one_letter_code
_entity_poly.pdbx_strand_id
1 'polypeptide(L)'
;MAETRPQRERPDMQPPRESEATATAPSFADSAMKIVVADELPDSALELLRAEGWQVDARSGRTATDLASDLADADALLVRSATKVTQDLLATAPRLRVVGRAGTGVDNIDVVAASARGVLVVNAPGANSISVAEHTWALMLALMRLVPAADRAMKTGKWERKRFLGSELRGKTLGIAGLGRIGREVAERGLP
;
A
#
# COMPACT_ATOMS: atom_id res chain seq x y z
N MET A 1 -33.28 -29.81 -48.36
CA MET A 1 -32.83 -28.75 -49.29
C MET A 1 -32.03 -27.76 -48.48
N ALA A 2 -30.75 -27.64 -48.79
CA ALA A 2 -29.78 -26.82 -48.09
C ALA A 2 -29.76 -25.41 -48.71
N GLU A 3 -29.79 -24.37 -47.89
CA GLU A 3 -29.39 -23.02 -48.29
C GLU A 3 -28.24 -22.57 -47.39
N THR A 4 -27.03 -22.70 -47.93
CA THR A 4 -25.78 -22.29 -47.32
C THR A 4 -25.62 -20.77 -47.53
N ARG A 5 -25.65 -19.99 -46.45
CA ARG A 5 -25.28 -18.55 -46.52
C ARG A 5 -23.80 -18.41 -46.91
N PRO A 6 -23.44 -17.45 -47.79
CA PRO A 6 -22.04 -17.22 -48.12
C PRO A 6 -21.33 -16.55 -46.94
N GLN A 7 -20.18 -17.08 -46.55
CA GLN A 7 -19.27 -16.42 -45.61
C GLN A 7 -18.68 -15.18 -46.30
N ARG A 8 -18.87 -14.00 -45.70
CA ARG A 8 -18.12 -12.80 -46.09
C ARG A 8 -16.70 -12.94 -45.52
N GLU A 9 -15.71 -13.06 -46.39
CA GLU A 9 -14.31 -12.94 -46.02
C GLU A 9 -14.05 -11.57 -45.39
N ARG A 10 -13.36 -11.56 -44.23
CA ARG A 10 -12.89 -10.33 -43.61
C ARG A 10 -11.69 -9.84 -44.42
N PRO A 11 -11.62 -8.56 -44.84
CA PRO A 11 -10.42 -8.05 -45.48
C PRO A 11 -9.26 -8.10 -44.48
N ASP A 12 -8.10 -8.58 -44.94
CA ASP A 12 -6.85 -8.60 -44.19
C ASP A 12 -6.53 -7.19 -43.67
N MET A 13 -6.69 -6.98 -42.36
CA MET A 13 -6.19 -5.78 -41.70
C MET A 13 -4.69 -5.94 -41.49
N GLN A 14 -3.92 -5.41 -42.44
CA GLN A 14 -2.50 -5.19 -42.25
C GLN A 14 -2.30 -4.20 -41.08
N PRO A 15 -1.42 -4.49 -40.12
CA PRO A 15 -1.15 -3.55 -39.03
C PRO A 15 -0.66 -2.20 -39.62
N PRO A 16 -1.03 -1.07 -39.01
CA PRO A 16 -0.57 0.25 -39.48
C PRO A 16 0.95 0.31 -39.48
N ARG A 17 1.53 0.78 -40.58
CA ARG A 17 2.97 1.06 -40.70
C ARG A 17 3.36 2.21 -39.75
N GLU A 18 4.52 2.04 -39.14
CA GLU A 18 5.10 2.85 -38.06
C GLU A 18 5.11 4.37 -38.33
N SER A 19 4.81 5.15 -37.30
CA SER A 19 5.22 6.54 -37.19
C SER A 19 6.09 6.66 -35.94
N GLU A 20 7.39 6.80 -36.15
CA GLU A 20 8.39 7.16 -35.14
C GLU A 20 7.95 8.45 -34.42
N ALA A 21 7.39 8.29 -33.23
CA ALA A 21 7.31 9.33 -32.23
C ALA A 21 8.02 8.82 -30.97
N THR A 22 9.35 8.74 -31.06
CA THR A 22 10.24 8.58 -29.91
C THR A 22 10.20 9.87 -29.09
N ALA A 23 9.12 10.07 -28.34
CA ALA A 23 9.14 10.95 -27.19
C ALA A 23 9.94 10.22 -26.10
N THR A 24 11.25 10.43 -26.10
CA THR A 24 12.16 9.92 -25.08
C THR A 24 11.67 10.43 -23.73
N ALA A 25 11.17 9.54 -22.88
CA ALA A 25 11.02 9.83 -21.46
C ALA A 25 12.38 10.35 -20.96
N PRO A 26 12.41 11.36 -20.07
CA PRO A 26 13.67 11.87 -19.54
C PRO A 26 14.51 10.71 -19.00
N SER A 27 15.68 10.52 -19.59
CA SER A 27 16.69 9.57 -19.11
C SER A 27 17.18 10.06 -17.74
N PHE A 28 16.92 9.28 -16.69
CA PHE A 28 17.34 9.59 -15.32
C PHE A 28 18.72 9.03 -14.98
N ALA A 29 19.53 8.71 -15.99
CA ALA A 29 20.64 7.78 -15.86
C ALA A 29 21.91 8.32 -15.19
N ASP A 30 21.96 9.53 -14.63
CA ASP A 30 23.26 10.11 -14.21
C ASP A 30 23.26 11.07 -13.00
N SER A 31 22.25 11.05 -12.12
CA SER A 31 22.33 11.82 -10.87
C SER A 31 21.96 10.98 -9.64
N ALA A 32 22.92 10.87 -8.72
CA ALA A 32 22.70 10.28 -7.40
C ALA A 32 21.59 11.06 -6.69
N MET A 33 20.41 10.46 -6.55
CA MET A 33 19.26 11.08 -5.90
C MET A 33 19.41 11.08 -4.39
N LYS A 34 18.93 12.14 -3.73
CA LYS A 34 18.78 12.18 -2.27
C LYS A 34 17.38 11.71 -1.88
N ILE A 35 17.32 10.65 -1.09
CA ILE A 35 16.10 10.04 -0.59
C ILE A 35 16.04 10.24 0.92
N VAL A 36 15.01 10.93 1.37
CA VAL A 36 14.70 11.09 2.80
C VAL A 36 13.70 10.01 3.20
N VAL A 37 14.03 9.21 4.20
CA VAL A 37 13.15 8.21 4.80
C VAL A 37 12.69 8.72 6.16
N ALA A 38 11.43 9.14 6.25
CA ALA A 38 10.88 9.77 7.45
C ALA A 38 10.36 8.76 8.49
N ASP A 39 9.91 7.59 8.04
CA ASP A 39 9.39 6.53 8.89
C ASP A 39 10.28 5.29 8.82
N GLU A 40 10.31 4.49 9.90
CA GLU A 40 11.14 3.28 9.98
C GLU A 40 10.79 2.26 8.87
N LEU A 41 11.81 1.88 8.10
CA LEU A 41 11.78 0.86 7.06
C LEU A 41 12.77 -0.27 7.38
N PRO A 42 12.51 -1.50 6.93
CA PRO A 42 13.46 -2.60 7.06
C PRO A 42 14.79 -2.29 6.35
N ASP A 43 15.90 -2.74 6.92
CA ASP A 43 17.24 -2.53 6.32
C ASP A 43 17.33 -3.04 4.88
N SER A 44 16.69 -4.18 4.59
CA SER A 44 16.63 -4.74 3.23
C SER A 44 16.02 -3.79 2.19
N ALA A 45 15.05 -2.95 2.59
CA ALA A 45 14.49 -1.94 1.70
C ALA A 45 15.47 -0.77 1.49
N LEU A 46 16.20 -0.38 2.53
CA LEU A 46 17.21 0.68 2.45
C LEU A 46 18.40 0.25 1.59
N GLU A 47 18.83 -1.00 1.73
CA GLU A 47 19.90 -1.61 0.93
C GLU A 47 19.56 -1.65 -0.55
N LEU A 48 18.31 -1.99 -0.90
CA LEU A 48 17.86 -1.96 -2.29
C LEU A 48 17.96 -0.57 -2.92
N LEU A 49 17.63 0.48 -2.18
CA LEU A 49 17.76 1.86 -2.66
C LEU A 49 19.24 2.29 -2.77
N ARG A 50 20.08 1.88 -1.81
CA ARG A 50 21.52 2.20 -1.82
C ARG A 50 22.27 1.46 -2.93
N ALA A 51 21.83 0.25 -3.28
CA ALA A 51 22.40 -0.54 -4.38
C ALA A 51 22.26 0.15 -5.75
N GLU A 52 21.24 1.01 -5.91
CA GLU A 52 21.05 1.88 -7.10
C GLU A 52 21.96 3.12 -7.09
N GLY A 53 22.84 3.27 -6.10
CA GLY A 53 23.76 4.42 -5.99
C GLY A 53 23.12 5.69 -5.43
N TRP A 54 21.91 5.60 -4.84
CA TRP A 54 21.21 6.75 -4.25
C TRP A 54 21.68 7.04 -2.82
N GLN A 55 21.62 8.32 -2.43
CA GLN A 55 21.91 8.77 -1.07
C GLN A 55 20.65 8.62 -0.20
N VAL A 56 20.67 7.65 0.71
CA VAL A 56 19.52 7.34 1.56
C VAL A 56 19.73 7.83 2.99
N ASP A 57 19.01 8.89 3.38
CA ASP A 57 18.96 9.41 4.74
C ASP A 57 17.78 8.81 5.51
N ALA A 58 18.06 7.83 6.38
CA ALA A 58 17.08 7.10 7.18
C ALA A 58 17.21 7.33 8.69
N ARG A 59 17.63 8.54 9.11
CA ARG A 59 17.70 8.90 10.53
C ARG A 59 16.32 8.86 11.19
N SER A 60 16.23 8.19 12.34
CA SER A 60 15.04 8.13 13.19
C SER A 60 14.93 9.36 14.10
N GLY A 61 13.73 9.63 14.62
CA GLY A 61 13.52 10.62 15.70
C GLY A 61 13.51 12.09 15.25
N ARG A 62 13.27 12.35 13.97
CA ARG A 62 13.17 13.72 13.43
C ARG A 62 11.95 14.44 13.99
N THR A 63 12.12 15.72 14.30
CA THR A 63 10.99 16.63 14.46
C THR A 63 10.43 17.02 13.09
N ALA A 64 9.24 17.62 13.06
CA ALA A 64 8.67 18.16 11.83
C ALA A 64 9.59 19.23 11.19
N THR A 65 10.30 20.01 12.01
CA THR A 65 11.24 21.04 11.55
C THR A 65 12.51 20.44 10.94
N ASP A 66 13.04 19.38 11.56
CA ASP A 66 14.21 18.67 11.00
C ASP A 66 13.86 18.04 9.65
N LEU A 67 12.69 17.40 9.56
CA LEU A 67 12.21 16.81 8.32
C LEU A 67 12.04 17.86 7.21
N ALA A 68 11.46 19.02 7.53
CA ALA A 68 11.34 20.12 6.57
C ALA A 68 12.72 20.62 6.07
N SER A 69 13.70 20.69 6.97
CA SER A 69 15.07 21.10 6.62
C SER A 69 15.76 20.07 5.72
N ASP A 70 15.60 18.78 6.02
CA ASP A 70 16.16 17.68 5.23
C ASP A 70 15.55 17.58 3.82
N LEU A 71 14.32 18.07 3.65
CA LEU A 71 13.61 18.06 2.38
C LEU A 71 13.99 19.19 1.43
N ALA A 72 14.73 20.21 1.90
CA ALA A 72 15.12 21.38 1.09
C ALA A 72 15.88 21.02 -0.19
N ASP A 73 16.64 19.93 -0.15
CA ASP A 73 17.46 19.40 -1.24
C ASP A 73 17.13 17.94 -1.62
N ALA A 74 16.03 17.38 -1.10
CA ALA A 74 15.63 16.00 -1.36
C ALA A 74 14.93 15.83 -2.72
N ASP A 75 15.22 14.73 -3.42
CA ASP A 75 14.56 14.36 -4.68
C ASP A 75 13.38 13.42 -4.43
N ALA A 76 13.41 12.63 -3.34
CA ALA A 76 12.36 11.70 -2.96
C ALA A 76 12.13 11.66 -1.44
N LEU A 77 10.89 11.41 -1.05
CA LEU A 77 10.48 11.19 0.34
C LEU A 77 9.80 9.83 0.47
N LEU A 78 10.25 9.02 1.43
CA LEU A 78 9.63 7.76 1.81
C LEU A 78 8.97 7.87 3.18
N VAL A 79 7.69 7.49 3.24
CA VAL A 79 6.87 7.52 4.46
C VAL A 79 6.09 6.21 4.64
N ARG A 80 5.59 5.98 5.85
CA ARG A 80 4.62 4.94 6.20
C ARG A 80 3.33 5.59 6.67
N SER A 81 2.91 5.32 7.91
CA SER A 81 1.64 5.79 8.47
C SER A 81 1.82 6.87 9.54
N ALA A 82 3.05 7.12 10.01
CA ALA A 82 3.30 8.03 11.12
C ALA A 82 3.49 9.46 10.61
N THR A 83 4.34 9.66 9.60
CA THR A 83 4.58 10.97 9.01
C THR A 83 3.37 11.45 8.21
N LYS A 84 2.95 12.69 8.44
CA LYS A 84 1.92 13.38 7.65
C LYS A 84 2.59 14.30 6.63
N VAL A 85 2.32 14.07 5.35
CA VAL A 85 2.85 14.88 4.25
C VAL A 85 1.82 15.94 3.89
N THR A 86 1.89 17.08 4.59
CA THR A 86 0.96 18.20 4.42
C THR A 86 1.39 19.14 3.30
N GLN A 87 0.49 20.03 2.87
CA GLN A 87 0.82 21.13 1.96
C GLN A 87 2.01 21.97 2.44
N ASP A 88 2.11 22.24 3.75
CA ASP A 88 3.20 23.03 4.32
C ASP A 88 4.54 22.29 4.23
N LEU A 89 4.57 21.00 4.55
CA LEU A 89 5.79 20.19 4.42
C LEU A 89 6.26 20.14 2.96
N LEU A 90 5.34 19.89 2.04
CA LEU A 90 5.61 19.89 0.60
C LEU A 90 6.12 21.26 0.10
N ALA A 91 5.79 22.37 0.77
CA ALA A 91 6.29 23.70 0.42
C ALA A 91 7.79 23.87 0.68
N THR A 92 8.33 23.11 1.63
CA THR A 92 9.75 23.15 2.03
C THR A 92 10.64 22.31 1.11
N ALA A 93 10.06 21.60 0.14
CA ALA A 93 10.74 20.58 -0.64
C ALA A 93 10.75 20.93 -2.16
N PRO A 94 11.50 21.97 -2.58
CA PRO A 94 11.44 22.51 -3.95
C PRO A 94 11.95 21.55 -5.03
N ARG A 95 12.76 20.55 -4.65
CA ARG A 95 13.32 19.53 -5.54
C ARG A 95 12.57 18.20 -5.51
N LEU A 96 11.56 18.08 -4.66
CA LEU A 96 10.88 16.82 -4.44
C LEU A 96 10.13 16.40 -5.70
N ARG A 97 10.36 15.18 -6.16
CA ARG A 97 9.74 14.63 -7.38
C ARG A 97 8.74 13.52 -7.06
N VAL A 98 8.97 12.80 -5.97
CA VAL A 98 8.13 11.65 -5.59
C VAL A 98 8.01 11.51 -4.07
N VAL A 99 6.80 11.18 -3.62
CA VAL A 99 6.52 10.67 -2.28
C VAL A 99 6.10 9.21 -2.41
N GLY A 100 6.93 8.31 -1.90
CA GLY A 100 6.62 6.88 -1.82
C GLY A 100 6.06 6.51 -0.45
N ARG A 101 4.85 5.96 -0.44
CA ARG A 101 4.20 5.43 0.76
C ARG A 101 4.40 3.92 0.83
N ALA A 102 5.18 3.45 1.80
CA ALA A 102 5.33 2.03 2.09
C ALA A 102 4.07 1.47 2.80
N GLY A 103 3.03 1.23 1.98
CA GLY A 103 1.72 0.73 2.38
C GLY A 103 0.64 1.01 1.33
N THR A 104 -0.59 0.52 1.55
CA THR A 104 -1.71 0.61 0.60
C THR A 104 -2.41 1.99 0.52
N GLY A 105 -3.06 2.49 1.58
CA GLY A 105 -3.67 3.84 1.58
C GLY A 105 -2.68 5.01 1.46
N VAL A 106 -3.17 6.20 1.15
CA VAL A 106 -2.36 7.44 1.05
C VAL A 106 -2.96 8.58 1.88
N ASP A 107 -3.77 8.23 2.88
CA ASP A 107 -4.60 9.18 3.65
C ASP A 107 -3.78 10.17 4.48
N ASN A 108 -2.51 9.85 4.75
CA ASN A 108 -1.56 10.71 5.44
C ASN A 108 -0.80 11.66 4.50
N ILE A 109 -1.12 11.69 3.21
CA ILE A 109 -0.49 12.52 2.19
C ILE A 109 -1.53 13.45 1.58
N ASP A 110 -1.25 14.74 1.51
CA ASP A 110 -2.04 15.69 0.74
C ASP A 110 -1.75 15.52 -0.76
N VAL A 111 -2.46 14.55 -1.37
CA VAL A 111 -2.28 14.18 -2.78
C VAL A 111 -2.61 15.35 -3.71
N VAL A 112 -3.55 16.21 -3.33
CA VAL A 112 -3.93 17.39 -4.15
C VAL A 112 -2.79 18.39 -4.16
N ALA A 113 -2.25 18.74 -2.99
CA ALA A 113 -1.10 19.65 -2.89
C ALA A 113 0.17 19.08 -3.55
N ALA A 114 0.39 17.76 -3.45
CA ALA A 114 1.50 17.08 -4.13
C ALA A 114 1.34 17.18 -5.66
N SER A 115 0.15 16.86 -6.17
CA SER A 115 -0.16 16.91 -7.61
C SER A 115 -0.03 18.31 -8.18
N ALA A 116 -0.51 19.34 -7.47
CA ALA A 116 -0.39 20.74 -7.88
C ALA A 116 1.06 21.22 -8.02
N ARG A 117 2.00 20.56 -7.33
CA ARG A 117 3.44 20.82 -7.39
C ARG A 117 4.20 19.91 -8.36
N GLY A 118 3.51 19.01 -9.07
CA GLY A 118 4.15 18.02 -9.94
C GLY A 118 4.88 16.91 -9.17
N VAL A 119 4.57 16.71 -7.90
CA VAL A 119 5.14 15.64 -7.07
C VAL A 119 4.27 14.38 -7.21
N LEU A 120 4.87 13.30 -7.68
CA LEU A 120 4.17 12.02 -7.83
C LEU A 120 3.96 11.36 -6.45
N VAL A 121 2.77 10.82 -6.20
CA VAL A 121 2.51 9.98 -5.02
C VAL A 121 2.38 8.53 -5.47
N VAL A 122 3.24 7.66 -4.93
CA VAL A 122 3.23 6.21 -5.20
C VAL A 122 3.02 5.44 -3.91
N ASN A 123 2.38 4.28 -4.02
CA ASN A 123 2.06 3.41 -2.88
C ASN A 123 2.36 1.94 -3.22
N ALA A 124 2.21 1.06 -2.23
CA ALA A 124 2.40 -0.38 -2.39
C ALA A 124 1.05 -1.14 -2.28
N PRO A 125 0.17 -1.05 -3.30
CA PRO A 125 -1.16 -1.63 -3.22
C PRO A 125 -1.09 -3.16 -3.15
N GLY A 126 -1.77 -3.73 -2.17
CA GLY A 126 -1.94 -5.18 -2.05
C GLY A 126 -0.90 -5.88 -1.18
N ALA A 127 0.21 -5.22 -0.84
CA ALA A 127 1.31 -5.80 -0.05
C ALA A 127 0.88 -6.32 1.33
N ASN A 128 -0.22 -5.81 1.89
CA ASN A 128 -0.76 -6.22 3.18
C ASN A 128 -2.05 -7.05 3.10
N SER A 129 -2.50 -7.46 1.89
CA SER A 129 -3.83 -8.05 1.72
C SER A 129 -4.00 -9.34 2.53
N ILE A 130 -3.00 -10.23 2.46
CA ILE A 130 -2.97 -11.50 3.19
C ILE A 130 -2.93 -11.24 4.70
N SER A 131 -2.01 -10.40 5.16
CA SER A 131 -1.86 -10.11 6.60
C SER A 131 -3.14 -9.52 7.20
N VAL A 132 -3.82 -8.62 6.48
CA VAL A 132 -5.11 -8.07 6.93
C VAL A 132 -6.18 -9.16 6.93
N ALA A 133 -6.25 -10.01 5.92
CA ALA A 133 -7.22 -11.11 5.87
C ALA A 133 -7.05 -12.09 7.04
N GLU A 134 -5.81 -12.51 7.31
CA GLU A 134 -5.49 -13.37 8.46
C GLU A 134 -5.85 -12.70 9.78
N HIS A 135 -5.54 -11.41 9.93
CA HIS A 135 -5.91 -10.65 11.13
C HIS A 135 -7.43 -10.55 11.30
N THR A 136 -8.18 -10.36 10.21
CA THR A 136 -9.66 -10.37 10.25
C THR A 136 -10.19 -11.71 10.76
N TRP A 137 -9.67 -12.84 10.26
CA TRP A 137 -10.04 -14.17 10.76
C TRP A 137 -9.67 -14.38 12.22
N ALA A 138 -8.47 -13.95 12.63
CA ALA A 138 -8.05 -14.01 14.03
C ALA A 138 -9.01 -13.25 14.95
N LEU A 139 -9.40 -12.02 14.56
CA LEU A 139 -10.36 -11.21 15.33
C LEU A 139 -11.75 -11.85 15.37
N MET A 140 -12.25 -12.37 14.25
CA MET A 140 -13.54 -13.06 14.22
C MET A 140 -13.56 -14.28 15.17
N LEU A 141 -12.53 -15.12 15.12
CA LEU A 141 -12.40 -16.26 16.02
C LEU A 141 -12.27 -15.83 17.49
N ALA A 142 -11.47 -14.80 17.77
CA ALA A 142 -11.28 -14.26 19.12
C ALA A 142 -12.58 -13.72 19.70
N LEU A 143 -13.40 -13.03 18.89
CA LEU A 143 -14.72 -12.53 19.30
C LEU A 143 -15.69 -13.67 19.57
N MET A 144 -15.79 -14.63 18.65
CA MET A 144 -16.69 -15.78 18.79
C MET A 144 -16.39 -16.63 20.03
N ARG A 145 -15.11 -16.69 20.44
CA ARG A 145 -14.64 -17.45 21.61
C ARG A 145 -14.35 -16.59 22.84
N LEU A 146 -14.71 -15.30 22.80
CA LEU A 146 -14.55 -14.34 23.91
C LEU A 146 -13.12 -14.30 24.48
N VAL A 147 -12.11 -14.56 23.64
CA VAL A 147 -10.71 -14.75 24.07
C VAL A 147 -10.18 -13.53 24.83
N PRO A 148 -10.36 -12.27 24.37
CA PRO A 148 -9.84 -11.12 25.10
C PRO A 148 -10.46 -10.94 26.48
N ALA A 149 -11.73 -11.31 26.66
CA ALA A 149 -12.41 -11.22 27.95
C ALA A 149 -11.95 -12.34 28.90
N ALA A 150 -11.80 -13.55 28.39
CA ALA A 150 -11.27 -14.69 29.14
C ALA A 150 -9.81 -14.45 29.60
N ASP A 151 -8.95 -13.93 28.72
CA ASP A 151 -7.57 -13.57 29.04
C ASP A 151 -7.50 -12.54 30.19
N ARG A 152 -8.32 -11.49 30.14
CA ARG A 152 -8.40 -10.50 31.24
C ARG A 152 -8.84 -11.13 32.55
N ALA A 153 -9.86 -11.98 32.53
CA ALA A 153 -10.33 -12.66 33.75
C ALA A 153 -9.24 -13.56 34.35
N MET A 154 -8.55 -14.34 33.50
CA MET A 154 -7.45 -15.21 33.89
C MET A 154 -6.30 -14.45 34.55
N LYS A 155 -5.90 -13.29 33.98
CA LYS A 155 -4.88 -12.42 34.57
C LYS A 155 -5.26 -11.86 35.94
N THR A 156 -6.55 -11.84 36.28
CA THR A 156 -7.06 -11.49 37.62
C THR A 156 -7.35 -12.69 38.51
N GLY A 157 -6.92 -13.89 38.13
CA GLY A 157 -7.10 -15.13 38.91
C GLY A 157 -8.50 -15.75 38.80
N LYS A 158 -9.34 -15.32 37.85
CA LYS A 158 -10.71 -15.80 37.70
C LYS A 158 -10.82 -16.84 36.59
N TRP A 159 -11.18 -18.07 36.96
CA TRP A 159 -11.47 -19.17 36.01
C TRP A 159 -12.98 -19.33 35.79
N GLU A 160 -13.56 -18.57 34.86
CA GLU A 160 -15.02 -18.51 34.63
C GLU A 160 -15.44 -19.29 33.37
N ARG A 161 -15.15 -20.60 33.30
CA ARG A 161 -15.38 -21.45 32.11
C ARG A 161 -16.78 -21.31 31.49
N LYS A 162 -17.83 -21.27 32.32
CA LYS A 162 -19.24 -21.16 31.85
C LYS A 162 -19.52 -19.81 31.18
N ARG A 163 -18.86 -18.74 31.65
CA ARG A 163 -19.05 -17.37 31.15
C ARG A 163 -18.41 -17.16 29.78
N PHE A 164 -17.30 -17.86 29.50
CA PHE A 164 -16.50 -17.66 28.29
C PHE A 164 -16.53 -18.84 27.31
N LEU A 165 -17.66 -19.56 27.23
CA LEU A 165 -17.80 -20.69 26.30
C LEU A 165 -17.68 -20.23 24.83
N GLY A 166 -18.37 -19.12 24.51
CA GLY A 166 -18.46 -18.59 23.15
C GLY A 166 -19.36 -19.43 22.24
N SER A 167 -19.18 -19.29 20.93
CA SER A 167 -19.86 -20.10 19.92
C SER A 167 -18.93 -20.42 18.75
N GLU A 168 -19.30 -21.44 17.97
CA GLU A 168 -18.55 -21.83 16.78
C GLU A 168 -18.86 -20.92 15.60
N LEU A 169 -17.82 -20.60 14.82
CA LEU A 169 -17.92 -19.84 13.58
C LEU A 169 -18.46 -20.69 12.43
N ARG A 170 -18.31 -22.01 12.49
CA ARG A 170 -18.86 -22.95 11.49
C ARG A 170 -20.37 -22.78 11.36
N GLY A 171 -20.86 -22.78 10.12
CA GLY A 171 -22.28 -22.65 9.79
C GLY A 171 -22.86 -21.26 10.03
N LYS A 172 -22.03 -20.25 10.35
CA LYS A 172 -22.46 -18.85 10.40
C LYS A 172 -22.32 -18.20 9.04
N THR A 173 -23.14 -17.17 8.80
CA THR A 173 -23.07 -16.37 7.57
C THR A 173 -21.99 -15.29 7.70
N LEU A 174 -20.99 -15.32 6.82
CA LEU A 174 -19.99 -14.26 6.70
C LEU A 174 -20.46 -13.21 5.69
N GLY A 175 -20.76 -12.00 6.17
CA GLY A 175 -21.05 -10.84 5.33
C GLY A 175 -19.79 -10.01 5.10
N ILE A 176 -19.47 -9.73 3.83
CA ILE A 176 -18.29 -8.93 3.45
C ILE A 176 -18.76 -7.68 2.70
N ALA A 177 -18.55 -6.50 3.30
CA ALA A 177 -18.81 -5.22 2.66
C ALA A 177 -17.61 -4.79 1.81
N GLY A 178 -17.63 -5.16 0.53
CA GLY A 178 -16.60 -4.82 -0.46
C GLY A 178 -15.67 -5.99 -0.80
N LEU A 179 -15.68 -6.42 -2.05
CA LEU A 179 -14.85 -7.52 -2.58
C LEU A 179 -13.64 -7.02 -3.37
N GLY A 180 -12.90 -6.08 -2.77
CA GLY A 180 -11.57 -5.68 -3.22
C GLY A 180 -10.51 -6.73 -2.88
N ARG A 181 -9.22 -6.37 -2.95
CA ARG A 181 -8.10 -7.30 -2.69
C ARG A 181 -8.25 -8.04 -1.34
N ILE A 182 -8.40 -7.28 -0.24
CA ILE A 182 -8.58 -7.84 1.10
C ILE A 182 -9.89 -8.63 1.23
N GLY A 183 -11.00 -8.09 0.74
CA GLY A 183 -12.31 -8.75 0.85
C GLY A 183 -12.34 -10.12 0.17
N ARG A 184 -11.64 -10.26 -0.97
CA ARG A 184 -11.48 -11.54 -1.66
C ARG A 184 -10.62 -12.53 -0.87
N GLU A 185 -9.49 -12.09 -0.33
CA GLU A 185 -8.63 -12.92 0.53
C GLU A 185 -9.36 -13.41 1.80
N VAL A 186 -10.20 -12.56 2.39
CA VAL A 186 -11.06 -12.95 3.53
C VAL A 186 -12.10 -13.98 3.09
N ALA A 187 -12.77 -13.74 1.96
CA ALA A 187 -13.80 -14.63 1.42
C ALA A 187 -13.23 -16.02 1.10
N GLU A 188 -12.08 -16.07 0.42
CA GLU A 188 -11.42 -17.32 -0.01
C GLU A 188 -11.14 -18.25 1.16
N ARG A 189 -10.71 -17.71 2.31
CA ARG A 189 -10.46 -18.47 3.55
C ARG A 189 -11.73 -18.95 4.25
N GLY A 190 -12.89 -18.40 3.90
CA GLY A 190 -14.20 -18.77 4.45
C GLY A 190 -15.03 -19.65 3.55
N LEU A 191 -14.54 -19.96 2.34
CA LEU A 191 -15.22 -20.89 1.44
C LEU A 191 -15.17 -22.32 2.01
N PRO A 192 -16.23 -23.12 1.78
CA PRO A 192 -16.33 -24.49 2.26
C PRO A 192 -15.34 -25.46 1.59
#